data_AF-A0A7C3BPW3-F1
#
_entry.id   AF-A0A7C3BPW3-F1
#
_cell.length_a   1.000
_cell.length_b   1.000
_cell.length_c   1.000
_cell.angle_alpha   90.00
_cell.angle_beta   90.00
_cell.angle_gamma   90.00
#
_symmetry.space_group_name_H-M   'P 1'
#
loop_
_entity.id
_entity.type
_entity.pdbx_description
1 polymer ?
#
loop_
_entity_poly.entity_id
_entity_poly.type
_entity_poly.pdbx_seq_one_letter_code
_entity_poly.pdbx_strand_id
1 'polypeptide(L)'
;MLSNLGAGIDEEVKFAYLFGSQATGDTTALSDVDIAVYLDDEVNDLDKHLEIHHTLSKQLKKNVDLIVLNNLKNFNLLENILTEGRVIVDRDTDFRKIFEVEKQHQILGYKAFKRYLDVAWNRKEDKANRECSGYSGRFEAEL
;
A
#
# COMPACT_ATOMS: atom_id res chain seq x y z
N MET A 1 13.53 19.30 10.27
CA MET A 1 12.15 19.72 9.94
C MET A 1 11.13 18.58 10.08
N LEU A 2 11.51 17.31 9.84
CA LEU A 2 10.65 16.13 10.06
C LEU A 2 10.64 15.59 11.51
N SER A 3 11.55 16.06 12.38
CA SER A 3 11.74 15.55 13.74
C SER A 3 10.60 15.87 14.71
N ASN A 4 9.58 16.64 14.30
CA ASN A 4 8.49 17.09 15.16
C ASN A 4 7.09 16.70 14.64
N LEU A 5 6.99 15.81 13.65
CA LEU A 5 5.70 15.39 13.08
C LEU A 5 4.79 14.76 14.15
N GLY A 6 5.38 13.98 15.07
CA GLY A 6 4.61 13.23 16.06
C GLY A 6 3.82 14.08 17.06
N ALA A 7 4.19 15.35 17.24
CA ALA A 7 3.50 16.28 18.15
C ALA A 7 2.24 16.93 17.54
N GLY A 8 2.02 16.78 16.23
CA GLY A 8 0.92 17.42 15.49
C GLY A 8 -0.16 16.47 14.97
N ILE A 9 0.03 15.16 15.16
CA ILE A 9 -0.92 14.14 14.71
C ILE A 9 -2.01 13.96 15.77
N ASP A 10 -3.27 13.95 15.33
CA ASP A 10 -4.48 13.73 16.14
C ASP A 10 -4.28 12.61 17.18
N GLU A 11 -4.75 12.82 18.41
CA GLU A 11 -4.59 11.90 19.55
C GLU A 11 -5.18 10.52 19.28
N GLU A 12 -6.20 10.45 18.42
CA GLU A 12 -6.90 9.23 18.03
C GLU A 12 -6.08 8.32 17.09
N VAL A 13 -4.92 8.77 16.62
CA VAL A 13 -4.01 7.96 15.79
C VAL A 13 -3.19 7.03 16.68
N LYS A 14 -3.41 5.72 16.63
CA LYS A 14 -2.62 4.73 17.40
C LYS A 14 -1.17 4.67 16.94
N PHE A 15 -0.96 4.68 15.63
CA PHE A 15 0.36 4.76 15.03
C PHE A 15 0.29 5.32 13.61
N ALA A 16 1.41 5.84 13.13
CA ALA A 16 1.53 6.36 11.78
C ALA A 16 2.91 6.10 11.17
N TYR A 17 2.92 5.92 9.85
CA TYR A 17 4.12 5.76 9.03
C TYR A 17 4.21 6.90 8.02
N LEU A 18 5.42 7.43 7.86
CA LEU A 18 5.82 8.18 6.68
C LEU A 18 6.38 7.17 5.67
N PHE A 19 5.83 7.10 4.47
CA PHE A 19 6.28 6.16 3.43
C PHE A 19 6.47 6.89 2.09
N GLY A 20 6.73 6.13 1.02
CA GLY A 20 6.90 6.68 -0.32
C GLY A 20 8.21 7.46 -0.50
N SER A 21 8.21 8.38 -1.46
CA SER A 21 9.43 9.09 -1.91
C SER A 21 10.12 9.92 -0.81
N GLN A 22 9.40 10.25 0.26
CA GLN A 22 9.93 10.93 1.45
C GLN A 22 10.71 10.00 2.39
N ALA A 23 10.41 8.70 2.38
CA ALA A 23 11.06 7.74 3.27
C ALA A 23 12.42 7.26 2.73
N THR A 24 12.62 7.27 1.41
CA THR A 24 13.80 6.73 0.73
C THR A 24 14.94 7.75 0.49
N GLY A 25 14.69 9.04 0.73
CA GLY A 25 15.73 10.10 0.67
C GLY A 25 15.91 10.80 -0.68
N ASP A 26 15.10 10.46 -1.70
CA ASP A 26 15.14 11.06 -3.05
C ASP A 26 14.26 12.32 -3.18
N THR A 27 14.23 13.16 -2.16
CA THR A 27 13.23 14.22 -2.08
C THR A 27 13.66 15.50 -2.79
N THR A 28 12.84 15.98 -3.73
CA THR A 28 12.84 17.38 -4.20
C THR A 28 11.87 18.21 -3.36
N ALA A 29 12.07 19.54 -3.27
CA ALA A 29 11.27 20.40 -2.39
C ALA A 29 9.73 20.35 -2.64
N LEU A 30 9.30 19.87 -3.81
CA LEU A 30 7.92 19.85 -4.30
C LEU A 30 7.16 18.54 -4.07
N SER A 31 7.82 17.45 -3.67
CA SER A 31 7.13 16.15 -3.56
C SER A 31 6.10 16.16 -2.44
N ASP A 32 4.97 15.50 -2.70
CA ASP A 32 3.90 15.23 -1.74
C ASP A 32 4.44 14.40 -0.55
N VAL A 33 3.68 14.38 0.54
CA VAL A 33 4.04 13.65 1.77
C VAL A 33 3.06 12.50 1.97
N ASP A 34 3.53 11.27 1.81
CA ASP A 34 2.69 10.07 1.94
C ASP A 34 2.67 9.60 3.40
N ILE A 35 1.51 9.66 4.05
CA ILE A 35 1.33 9.33 5.47
C ILE A 35 0.26 8.26 5.61
N ALA A 36 0.60 7.15 6.26
CA ALA A 36 -0.33 6.10 6.61
C ALA A 36 -0.63 6.17 8.10
N VAL A 37 -1.90 6.17 8.49
CA VAL A 37 -2.35 6.24 9.88
C VAL A 37 -3.23 5.05 10.22
N TYR A 38 -3.12 4.57 11.45
CA TYR A 38 -4.10 3.68 12.06
C TYR A 38 -4.86 4.44 13.13
N LEU A 39 -6.19 4.46 13.03
CA LEU A 39 -7.07 5.19 13.94
C LEU A 39 -7.70 4.25 14.97
N ASP A 40 -8.14 4.79 16.09
CA ASP A 40 -9.12 4.06 16.90
C ASP A 40 -10.40 3.80 16.08
N ASP A 41 -10.96 2.59 16.20
CA ASP A 41 -12.12 2.17 15.43
C ASP A 41 -13.38 2.97 15.83
N GLU A 42 -13.44 3.49 17.06
CA GLU A 42 -14.56 4.29 17.54
C GLU A 42 -14.71 5.63 16.79
N VAL A 43 -13.63 6.15 16.22
CA VAL A 43 -13.59 7.45 15.53
C VAL A 43 -13.21 7.34 14.05
N ASN A 44 -13.15 6.12 13.51
CA ASN A 44 -12.71 5.84 12.14
C ASN A 44 -13.81 6.15 11.12
N ASP A 45 -14.13 7.43 10.95
CA ASP A 45 -15.10 7.94 9.97
C ASP A 45 -14.47 8.95 8.99
N LEU A 46 -15.25 9.31 7.95
CA LEU A 46 -14.79 10.22 6.89
C LEU A 46 -14.46 11.63 7.42
N ASP A 47 -15.21 12.11 8.41
CA ASP A 47 -15.01 13.46 8.96
C ASP A 47 -13.68 13.53 9.69
N LYS A 48 -13.35 12.49 10.48
CA LYS A 48 -12.05 12.35 11.13
C LYS A 48 -10.91 12.22 10.12
N HIS A 49 -11.10 11.47 9.03
CA HIS A 49 -10.09 11.37 7.97
C HIS A 49 -9.78 12.73 7.35
N LEU A 50 -10.82 13.52 7.06
CA LEU A 50 -10.69 14.88 6.51
C LEU A 50 -10.03 15.85 7.51
N GLU A 51 -10.37 15.76 8.79
CA GLU A 51 -9.77 16.56 9.86
C GLU A 51 -8.25 16.32 9.95
N ILE A 52 -7.84 15.04 9.98
CA ILE A 52 -6.42 14.65 10.04
C ILE A 52 -5.69 15.13 8.79
N HIS A 53 -6.26 14.89 7.60
CA HIS A 53 -5.67 15.33 6.34
C HIS A 53 -5.48 16.85 6.30
N HIS A 54 -6.51 17.62 6.68
CA HIS A 54 -6.44 19.09 6.73
C HIS A 54 -5.37 19.57 7.71
N THR A 55 -5.33 18.97 8.90
CA THR A 55 -4.36 19.32 9.95
C THR A 55 -2.93 19.08 9.47
N LEU A 56 -2.66 17.89 8.92
CA LEU A 56 -1.33 17.55 8.40
C LEU A 56 -0.93 18.46 7.24
N SER A 57 -1.84 18.69 6.27
CA SER A 57 -1.59 19.56 5.13
C SER A 57 -1.22 20.99 5.56
N LYS A 58 -1.94 21.53 6.55
CA LYS A 58 -1.71 22.87 7.10
C LYS A 58 -0.38 22.96 7.86
N GLN A 59 -0.05 21.96 8.65
CA GLN A 59 1.20 21.92 9.43
C GLN A 59 2.43 21.77 8.52
N LEU A 60 2.34 20.90 7.52
CA LEU A 60 3.45 20.59 6.61
C LEU A 60 3.60 21.60 5.47
N LYS A 61 2.54 22.40 5.21
CA LYS A 61 2.47 23.35 4.09
C LYS A 61 2.77 22.66 2.75
N LYS A 62 2.34 21.41 2.63
CA LYS A 62 2.51 20.52 1.47
C LYS A 62 1.23 19.71 1.30
N ASN A 63 1.02 19.15 0.11
CA ASN A 63 -0.01 18.14 -0.07
C ASN A 63 0.39 16.87 0.69
N VAL A 64 -0.60 16.26 1.32
CA VAL A 64 -0.44 15.03 2.08
C VAL A 64 -1.33 13.97 1.43
N ASP A 65 -0.76 12.84 1.03
CA ASP A 65 -1.56 11.67 0.69
C ASP A 65 -1.80 10.86 1.97
N LEU A 66 -3.04 10.89 2.48
CA LEU A 66 -3.40 10.24 3.73
C LEU A 66 -4.02 8.87 3.44
N ILE A 67 -3.39 7.82 3.98
CA ILE A 67 -3.89 6.44 3.90
C ILE A 67 -4.35 5.97 5.28
N VAL A 68 -5.58 5.47 5.37
CA VAL A 68 -6.11 4.87 6.61
C VAL A 68 -5.95 3.36 6.58
N LEU A 69 -5.14 2.84 7.49
CA LEU A 69 -4.71 1.45 7.53
C LEU A 69 -5.79 0.49 8.02
N ASN A 70 -6.76 0.96 8.82
CA ASN A 70 -7.83 0.14 9.39
C ASN A 70 -8.53 -0.72 8.32
N ASN A 71 -8.81 -0.13 7.15
CA ASN A 71 -9.58 -0.75 6.07
C ASN A 71 -8.77 -0.98 4.78
N LEU A 72 -7.45 -0.82 4.81
CA LEU A 72 -6.62 -0.94 3.61
C LEU A 72 -6.58 -2.39 3.10
N LYS A 73 -7.10 -2.61 1.89
CA LYS A 73 -7.13 -3.93 1.22
C LYS A 73 -6.04 -4.12 0.17
N ASN A 74 -5.33 -3.05 -0.20
CA ASN A 74 -4.28 -3.14 -1.21
C ASN A 74 -2.99 -3.71 -0.59
N PHE A 75 -2.75 -5.01 -0.78
CA PHE A 75 -1.61 -5.71 -0.20
C PHE A 75 -0.25 -5.22 -0.71
N ASN A 76 -0.15 -4.74 -1.95
CA ASN A 76 1.12 -4.21 -2.47
C ASN A 76 1.48 -2.90 -1.78
N LEU A 77 0.49 -2.03 -1.60
CA LEU A 77 0.69 -0.75 -0.92
C LEU A 77 0.97 -0.94 0.57
N LEU A 78 0.23 -1.85 1.21
CA LEU A 78 0.47 -2.21 2.60
C LEU A 78 1.88 -2.79 2.80
N GLU A 79 2.34 -3.67 1.92
CA GLU A 79 3.70 -4.20 1.98
C GLU A 79 4.75 -3.09 1.88
N ASN A 80 4.57 -2.15 0.95
CA ASN A 80 5.46 -0.99 0.82
C ASN A 80 5.50 -0.18 2.13
N ILE A 81 4.34 0.19 2.67
CA ILE A 81 4.23 0.93 3.94
C ILE A 81 4.97 0.19 5.07
N LEU A 82 4.78 -1.13 5.19
CA LEU A 82 5.39 -1.90 6.29
C LEU A 82 6.89 -2.16 6.10
N THR A 83 7.39 -2.17 4.87
CA THR A 83 8.79 -2.52 4.57
C THR A 83 9.67 -1.27 4.48
N GLU A 84 9.17 -0.22 3.84
CA GLU A 84 9.91 1.01 3.55
C GLU A 84 9.47 2.18 4.43
N GLY A 85 8.29 2.08 5.05
CA GLY A 85 7.75 3.13 5.88
C GLY A 85 8.51 3.32 7.19
N ARG A 86 8.68 4.58 7.56
CA ARG A 86 9.26 4.99 8.84
C ARG A 86 8.15 5.33 9.82
N VAL A 87 8.16 4.70 10.98
CA VAL A 87 7.26 5.05 12.08
C VAL A 87 7.54 6.49 12.54
N ILE A 88 6.48 7.31 12.53
CA ILE A 88 6.51 8.73 12.94
C ILE A 88 5.67 9.01 14.19
N VAL A 89 4.68 8.15 14.45
CA VAL A 89 3.88 8.11 15.69
C VAL A 89 3.69 6.66 16.08
N ASP A 90 3.89 6.36 17.36
CA ASP A 90 3.65 5.04 17.94
C ASP A 90 3.16 5.21 19.37
N ARG A 91 1.83 5.22 19.56
CA ARG A 91 1.18 5.36 20.87
C ARG A 91 0.90 4.01 21.52
N ASP A 92 0.78 2.96 20.71
CA ASP A 92 0.60 1.57 21.16
C ASP A 92 1.50 0.62 20.35
N THR A 93 2.75 0.50 20.80
CA THR A 93 3.80 -0.28 20.12
C THR A 93 3.46 -1.76 20.04
N ASP A 94 2.82 -2.32 21.06
CA ASP A 94 2.47 -3.74 21.07
C ASP A 94 1.36 -4.03 20.07
N PHE A 95 0.33 -3.20 20.03
CA PHE A 95 -0.71 -3.28 19.02
C PHE A 95 -0.16 -3.12 17.60
N ARG A 96 0.71 -2.13 17.36
CA ARG A 96 1.35 -1.92 16.05
C ARG A 96 2.12 -3.16 15.59
N LYS A 97 2.93 -3.76 16.47
CA LYS A 97 3.71 -4.96 16.12
C LYS A 97 2.82 -6.16 15.80
N ILE A 98 1.73 -6.34 16.55
CA ILE A 98 0.75 -7.39 16.28
C ILE A 98 0.11 -7.16 14.91
N PHE A 99 -0.33 -5.93 14.63
CA PHE A 99 -0.87 -5.53 13.33
C PHE A 99 0.13 -5.82 12.19
N GLU A 100 1.40 -5.43 12.34
CA GLU A 100 2.45 -5.69 11.34
C GLU A 100 2.57 -7.18 11.01
N VAL A 101 2.65 -8.04 12.03
CA VAL A 101 2.77 -9.50 11.85
C VAL A 101 1.53 -10.08 11.17
N GLU A 102 0.33 -9.67 11.60
CA GLU A 102 -0.92 -10.11 10.98
C GLU A 102 -1.00 -9.74 9.50
N LYS A 103 -0.64 -8.50 9.16
CA LYS A 103 -0.64 -8.03 7.78
C LYS A 103 0.43 -8.70 6.94
N GLN A 104 1.62 -8.97 7.48
CA GLN A 104 2.67 -9.73 6.81
C GLN A 104 2.18 -11.14 6.43
N HIS A 105 1.49 -11.84 7.34
CA HIS A 105 0.91 -13.15 7.02
C HIS A 105 -0.12 -13.07 5.88
N GLN A 106 -0.98 -12.05 5.89
CA GLN A 106 -1.97 -11.84 4.82
C GLN A 106 -1.29 -11.56 3.46
N ILE A 107 -0.27 -10.70 3.46
CA ILE A 107 0.52 -10.37 2.26
C ILE A 107 1.18 -11.62 1.67
N LEU A 108 1.82 -12.44 2.52
CA LEU A 108 2.44 -13.69 2.08
C LEU A 108 1.41 -14.65 1.46
N GLY A 109 0.24 -14.79 2.10
CA GLY A 109 -0.87 -15.58 1.56
C GLY A 109 -1.33 -15.08 0.19
N TYR A 110 -1.53 -13.77 0.06
CA TYR A 110 -1.89 -13.14 -1.21
C TYR A 110 -0.83 -13.38 -2.31
N LYS A 111 0.47 -13.23 -1.99
CA LYS A 111 1.55 -13.48 -2.93
C LYS A 111 1.62 -14.94 -3.40
N ALA A 112 1.44 -15.88 -2.48
CA ALA A 112 1.40 -17.30 -2.81
C ALA A 112 0.23 -17.60 -3.77
N PHE A 113 -0.94 -17.06 -3.49
CA PHE A 113 -2.12 -17.20 -4.34
C PHE A 113 -1.93 -16.54 -5.72
N LYS A 114 -1.42 -15.31 -5.76
CA LYS A 114 -1.12 -14.60 -7.00
C LYS A 114 -0.14 -15.39 -7.88
N ARG A 115 0.94 -15.90 -7.30
CA ARG A 115 1.92 -16.74 -8.02
C ARG A 115 1.29 -18.00 -8.59
N TYR A 116 0.37 -18.64 -7.86
CA TYR A 116 -0.37 -19.78 -8.37
C TYR A 116 -1.22 -19.41 -9.59
N LEU A 117 -1.94 -18.29 -9.52
CA LEU A 117 -2.74 -17.79 -10.65
C LEU A 117 -1.88 -17.44 -11.86
N ASP A 118 -0.74 -16.77 -11.66
CA ASP A 118 0.17 -16.38 -12.74
C ASP A 118 0.68 -17.63 -13.49
N VAL A 119 1.09 -18.68 -12.75
CA VAL A 119 1.53 -19.95 -13.36
C VAL A 119 0.39 -20.65 -14.10
N ALA A 120 -0.81 -20.66 -13.53
CA ALA A 120 -1.98 -21.29 -14.14
C ALA A 120 -2.44 -20.56 -15.42
N TRP A 121 -2.38 -19.22 -15.41
CA TRP A 121 -2.72 -18.38 -16.55
C TRP A 121 -1.74 -18.56 -17.71
N ASN A 122 -0.44 -18.47 -17.44
CA ASN A 122 0.60 -18.65 -18.46
C ASN A 122 0.50 -20.02 -19.14
N ARG A 123 0.19 -21.09 -18.38
CA ARG A 123 -0.03 -22.43 -18.96
C ARG A 123 -1.23 -22.50 -19.91
N LYS A 124 -2.29 -21.73 -19.66
CA LYS A 124 -3.46 -21.68 -20.56
C LYS A 124 -3.12 -20.89 -21.82
N GLU A 125 -2.43 -19.77 -21.68
CA GLU A 125 -1.98 -18.94 -22.79
C GLU A 125 -1.03 -19.70 -23.72
N ASP A 126 -0.08 -20.45 -23.16
CA ASP A 126 0.84 -21.33 -23.91
C ASP A 126 0.12 -22.45 -24.68
N LYS A 127 -1.00 -22.97 -24.14
CA LYS A 127 -1.81 -23.99 -24.83
C LYS A 127 -2.63 -23.36 -25.95
N ALA A 128 -3.29 -22.23 -25.68
CA ALA A 128 -4.05 -21.51 -26.69
C ALA A 128 -3.16 -21.07 -27.87
N ASN A 129 -1.96 -20.56 -27.59
CA ASN A 129 -1.00 -20.17 -28.64
C ASN A 129 -0.51 -21.38 -29.46
N ARG A 130 -0.30 -22.55 -28.83
CA ARG A 130 0.05 -23.78 -29.55
C ARG A 130 -1.10 -24.28 -30.44
N GLU A 131 -2.33 -24.18 -29.97
CA GLU A 131 -3.52 -24.60 -30.73
C GLU A 131 -3.81 -23.67 -31.92
N CYS A 132 -3.63 -22.35 -31.77
CA CYS A 132 -3.77 -21.39 -32.87
C CYS A 132 -2.63 -21.47 -33.90
N SER A 133 -1.40 -21.73 -33.46
CA SER A 133 -0.24 -21.92 -34.37
C SER A 133 -0.38 -23.16 -35.27
N GLY A 134 -1.20 -24.14 -34.90
CA GLY A 134 -1.45 -25.34 -35.70
C GLY A 134 -2.42 -25.14 -36.86
N TYR A 135 -3.16 -24.01 -36.90
CA TYR A 135 -4.22 -23.77 -37.88
C TYR A 135 -3.78 -22.97 -39.12
N SER A 136 -2.58 -22.38 -39.16
CA SER A 136 -2.14 -21.57 -40.32
C SER A 136 -1.50 -22.36 -41.47
N GLY A 137 -1.47 -23.70 -41.41
CA GLY A 137 -0.78 -24.57 -42.39
C GLY A 137 -1.69 -25.40 -43.30
N ARG A 138 -3.01 -25.15 -43.35
CA ARG A 138 -3.98 -26.02 -44.06
C ARG A 138 -4.75 -25.37 -45.21
N PHE A 139 -4.23 -24.30 -45.79
CA PHE A 139 -4.85 -23.57 -46.91
C PHE A 139 -3.86 -23.20 -48.03
N GLU A 140 -2.93 -24.08 -48.40
CA GLU A 140 -2.22 -23.98 -49.69
C GLU A 140 -1.92 -25.37 -50.24
N ALA A 141 -2.94 -26.04 -50.81
CA ALA A 141 -2.79 -27.14 -51.76
C ALA A 141 -4.15 -27.50 -52.35
N GLU A 142 -4.65 -26.71 -53.29
CA GLU A 142 -5.54 -27.14 -54.39
C GLU A 142 -5.81 -25.96 -55.34
N LEU A 143 -4.87 -25.76 -56.28
CA LEU A 143 -5.12 -25.21 -57.62
C LEU A 143 -4.25 -25.96 -58.62
#